data_AF-A0A972VWM1-F1
#
_entry.id   AF-A0A972VWM1-F1
#
_cell.length_a   1.000
_cell.length_b   1.000
_cell.length_c   1.000
_cell.angle_alpha   90.00
_cell.angle_beta   90.00
_cell.angle_gamma   90.00
#
_symmetry.space_group_name_H-M   'P 1'
#
loop_
_entity.id
_entity.type
_entity.pdbx_description
1 polymer ?
#
loop_
_entity_poly.entity_id
_entity_poly.type
_entity_poly.pdbx_seq_one_letter_code
_entity_poly.pdbx_strand_id
1 'polypeptide(L)'
;MNQKVLQIVAAIPGLLMLNNAIGFIANPEGAAASLGMPLLEGMALSTQIGDLGAFFLCSASFIFYGAYKSNPTLLSAAASMLGFAAIMRLVAWGFHGADLATVFITVEVVITVWLVVCAYLLAPKSLGSATE
;
A
#
# COMPACT_ATOMS: atom_id res chain seq x y z
N MET A 1 2.29 -16.91 -17.47
CA MET A 1 1.05 -16.78 -16.65
C MET A 1 0.03 -16.02 -17.46
N ASN A 2 -1.26 -16.39 -17.42
CA ASN A 2 -2.32 -15.64 -18.12
C ASN A 2 -2.40 -14.22 -17.55
N GLN A 3 -2.47 -13.20 -18.42
CA GLN A 3 -2.55 -11.79 -18.00
C GLN A 3 -3.68 -11.55 -17.00
N LYS A 4 -4.87 -12.16 -17.21
CA LYS A 4 -6.01 -12.02 -16.29
C LYS A 4 -5.71 -12.52 -14.89
N VAL A 5 -4.99 -13.64 -14.79
CA VAL A 5 -4.54 -14.18 -13.50
C VAL A 5 -3.61 -13.20 -12.81
N LEU A 6 -2.67 -12.59 -13.55
CA LEU A 6 -1.76 -11.60 -12.99
C LEU A 6 -2.47 -10.31 -12.54
N GLN A 7 -3.51 -9.86 -13.26
CA GLN A 7 -4.36 -8.75 -12.82
C GLN A 7 -5.07 -9.07 -11.49
N ILE A 8 -5.64 -10.28 -11.37
CA ILE A 8 -6.32 -10.72 -10.13
C ILE A 8 -5.30 -10.77 -8.98
N VAL A 9 -4.15 -11.39 -9.19
CA VAL A 9 -3.08 -11.49 -8.18
C VAL A 9 -2.58 -10.10 -7.76
N ALA A 10 -2.43 -9.17 -8.69
CA ALA A 10 -2.01 -7.80 -8.40
C ALA A 10 -3.05 -7.03 -7.55
N ALA A 11 -4.34 -7.35 -7.70
CA ALA A 11 -5.43 -6.66 -7.00
C ALA A 11 -5.59 -7.09 -5.52
N ILE A 12 -5.09 -8.27 -5.12
CA ILE A 12 -5.31 -8.86 -3.79
C ILE A 12 -4.90 -7.90 -2.65
N PRO A 13 -3.70 -7.28 -2.65
CA PRO A 13 -3.31 -6.38 -1.57
C PRO A 13 -4.21 -5.15 -1.46
N GLY A 14 -4.85 -4.74 -2.56
CA GLY A 14 -5.78 -3.62 -2.61
C GLY A 14 -7.01 -3.86 -1.72
N LEU A 15 -7.42 -5.11 -1.51
CA LEU A 15 -8.52 -5.45 -0.60
C LEU A 15 -8.20 -5.10 0.85
N LEU A 16 -6.98 -5.40 1.30
CA LEU A 16 -6.53 -5.06 2.65
C LEU A 16 -6.47 -3.54 2.85
N MET A 17 -5.96 -2.81 1.84
CA MET A 17 -5.91 -1.35 1.88
C MET A 17 -7.31 -0.75 1.92
N LEU A 18 -8.21 -1.24 1.05
CA LEU A 18 -9.59 -0.77 1.01
C LEU A 18 -10.33 -1.04 2.32
N ASN A 19 -10.11 -2.20 2.94
CA ASN A 19 -10.71 -2.54 4.22
C ASN A 19 -10.30 -1.54 5.32
N ASN A 20 -9.02 -1.16 5.38
CA ASN A 20 -8.56 -0.14 6.33
C ASN A 20 -9.16 1.24 6.03
N ALA A 21 -9.21 1.64 4.75
CA ALA A 21 -9.83 2.90 4.34
C ALA A 21 -11.31 2.98 4.75
N ILE A 22 -12.08 1.91 4.49
CA ILE A 22 -13.48 1.80 4.94
C ILE A 22 -13.58 1.79 6.46
N GLY A 23 -12.65 1.11 7.14
CA GLY A 23 -12.54 1.11 8.59
C GLY A 23 -12.45 2.51 9.17
N PHE A 24 -11.56 3.36 8.65
CA PHE A 24 -11.45 4.76 9.09
C PHE A 24 -12.68 5.63 8.81
N ILE A 25 -13.57 5.20 7.92
CA ILE A 25 -14.85 5.89 7.66
C ILE A 25 -15.96 5.38 8.58
N ALA A 26 -16.07 4.06 8.74
CA ALA A 26 -17.20 3.42 9.39
C ALA A 26 -16.97 3.08 10.87
N ASN A 27 -15.74 2.74 11.26
CA ASN A 27 -15.34 2.40 12.62
C ASN A 27 -13.86 2.79 12.87
N PRO A 28 -13.56 4.10 13.05
CA PRO A 28 -12.20 4.60 13.20
C PRO A 28 -11.46 3.98 14.38
N GLU A 29 -12.16 3.70 15.49
CA GLU A 29 -11.59 3.10 16.69
C GLU A 29 -11.06 1.69 16.40
N GLY A 30 -11.87 0.85 15.75
CA GLY A 30 -11.46 -0.49 15.34
C GLY A 30 -10.32 -0.47 14.32
N ALA A 31 -10.35 0.46 13.36
CA ALA A 31 -9.30 0.62 12.37
C ALA A 31 -7.96 1.02 13.03
N ALA A 32 -7.98 2.01 13.91
CA ALA A 32 -6.79 2.44 14.66
C ALA A 32 -6.23 1.30 15.51
N ALA A 33 -7.09 0.60 16.27
CA ALA A 33 -6.69 -0.52 17.10
C ALA A 33 -6.05 -1.66 16.28
N SER A 34 -6.58 -1.95 15.08
CA SER A 34 -5.99 -2.96 14.18
C SER A 34 -4.58 -2.61 13.70
N LEU A 35 -4.22 -1.34 13.74
CA LEU A 35 -2.90 -0.80 13.42
C LEU A 35 -2.03 -0.58 14.67
N GLY A 36 -2.46 -1.08 15.83
CA GLY A 36 -1.71 -1.01 17.08
C GLY A 36 -1.62 0.40 17.67
N MET A 37 -2.54 1.29 17.31
CA MET A 37 -2.57 2.66 17.83
C MET A 37 -3.94 2.99 18.44
N PRO A 38 -3.99 3.87 19.45
CA PRO A 38 -5.25 4.40 19.93
C PRO A 38 -5.90 5.30 18.89
N LEU A 39 -7.22 5.46 18.99
CA LEU A 39 -7.89 6.56 18.32
C LEU A 39 -7.48 7.87 19.00
N LEU A 40 -6.97 8.82 18.22
CA LEU A 40 -6.54 10.12 18.74
C LEU A 40 -7.75 11.01 19.00
N GLU A 41 -7.53 12.17 19.63
CA GLU A 41 -8.58 13.12 19.97
C GLU A 41 -8.32 14.50 19.34
N GLY A 42 -9.38 15.31 19.26
CA GLY A 42 -9.31 16.70 18.80
C GLY A 42 -8.72 16.83 17.39
N MET A 43 -7.74 17.72 17.22
CA MET A 43 -7.10 17.95 15.92
C MET A 43 -6.30 16.75 15.43
N ALA A 44 -5.68 15.99 16.35
CA ALA A 44 -4.90 14.81 16.00
C ALA A 44 -5.79 13.70 15.41
N LEU A 45 -7.06 13.60 15.83
CA LEU A 45 -8.04 12.70 15.21
C LEU A 45 -8.29 13.06 13.74
N SER A 46 -8.42 14.35 13.43
CA SER A 46 -8.61 14.82 12.04
C SER A 46 -7.41 14.46 11.17
N THR A 47 -6.19 14.66 11.67
CA THR A 47 -4.96 14.27 10.97
C THR A 47 -4.87 12.75 10.82
N GLN A 48 -5.18 11.98 11.86
CA GLN A 48 -5.13 10.52 11.82
C GLN A 48 -6.09 9.96 10.77
N ILE A 49 -7.36 10.35 10.80
CA ILE A 49 -8.37 9.87 9.83
C ILE A 49 -8.07 10.41 8.43
N GLY A 50 -7.72 11.70 8.32
CA GLY A 50 -7.43 12.33 7.04
C GLY A 50 -6.23 11.69 6.34
N ASP A 51 -5.10 11.60 7.03
CA ASP A 51 -3.83 11.17 6.43
C ASP A 51 -3.81 9.65 6.23
N LEU A 52 -4.21 8.86 7.23
CA LEU A 52 -4.22 7.39 7.10
C LEU A 52 -5.37 6.92 6.20
N GLY A 53 -6.54 7.53 6.31
CA GLY A 53 -7.66 7.25 5.41
C GLY A 53 -7.28 7.52 3.95
N ALA A 54 -6.67 8.68 3.66
CA ALA A 54 -6.17 8.99 2.32
C ALA A 54 -5.06 8.03 1.88
N PHE A 55 -4.10 7.71 2.76
CA PHE A 55 -3.02 6.75 2.47
C PHE A 55 -3.58 5.39 2.00
N PHE A 56 -4.51 4.81 2.76
CA PHE A 56 -5.12 3.53 2.43
C PHE A 56 -6.00 3.61 1.17
N LEU A 57 -6.79 4.67 1.03
CA LEU A 57 -7.69 4.83 -0.11
C LEU A 57 -6.92 5.06 -1.42
N CYS A 58 -5.87 5.89 -1.41
CA CYS A 58 -5.00 6.10 -2.56
C CYS A 58 -4.26 4.79 -2.93
N SER A 59 -3.70 4.09 -1.95
CA SER A 59 -3.05 2.80 -2.18
C SER A 59 -3.99 1.79 -2.82
N ALA A 60 -5.21 1.62 -2.28
CA ALA A 60 -6.23 0.74 -2.84
C ALA A 60 -6.60 1.14 -4.28
N SER A 61 -6.80 2.43 -4.52
CA SER A 61 -7.19 2.98 -5.82
C SER A 61 -6.11 2.71 -6.88
N PHE A 62 -4.83 2.96 -6.57
CA PHE A 62 -3.71 2.67 -7.45
C PHE A 62 -3.53 1.17 -7.69
N ILE A 63 -3.70 0.34 -6.67
CA ILE A 63 -3.62 -1.12 -6.82
C ILE A 63 -4.72 -1.63 -7.76
N PHE A 64 -5.98 -1.30 -7.51
CA PHE A 64 -7.09 -1.79 -8.33
C PHE A 64 -7.05 -1.23 -9.75
N TYR A 65 -6.83 0.07 -9.90
CA TYR A 65 -6.78 0.68 -11.22
C TYR A 65 -5.54 0.22 -12.00
N GLY A 66 -4.39 0.13 -11.33
CA GLY A 66 -3.16 -0.42 -11.89
C GLY A 66 -3.32 -1.87 -12.34
N ALA A 67 -3.92 -2.72 -11.51
CA ALA A 67 -4.22 -4.10 -11.87
C ALA A 67 -5.20 -4.19 -13.05
N TYR A 68 -6.32 -3.46 -13.00
CA TYR A 68 -7.35 -3.46 -14.05
C TYR A 68 -6.81 -3.01 -15.41
N LYS A 69 -5.92 -2.00 -15.43
CA LYS A 69 -5.29 -1.49 -16.65
C LYS A 69 -3.97 -2.17 -17.00
N SER A 70 -3.48 -3.12 -16.20
CA SER A 70 -2.12 -3.67 -16.33
C SER A 70 -1.06 -2.55 -16.39
N ASN A 71 -1.25 -1.49 -15.60
CA ASN A 71 -0.39 -0.31 -15.62
C ASN A 71 0.68 -0.45 -14.53
N PRO A 72 1.96 -0.71 -14.91
CA PRO A 72 3.03 -0.91 -13.95
C PRO A 72 3.34 0.35 -13.14
N THR A 73 3.19 1.55 -13.71
CA THR A 73 3.46 2.81 -13.03
C THR A 73 2.53 3.02 -11.84
N LEU A 74 1.24 2.70 -11.99
CA LEU A 74 0.27 2.79 -10.89
C LEU A 74 0.54 1.76 -9.79
N LEU A 75 0.89 0.53 -10.16
CA LEU A 75 1.27 -0.49 -9.20
C LEU A 75 2.56 -0.09 -8.43
N SER A 76 3.53 0.49 -9.13
CA SER A 76 4.75 1.03 -8.52
C SER A 76 4.47 2.24 -7.62
N ALA A 77 3.48 3.08 -7.96
CA ALA A 77 3.06 4.19 -7.09
C ALA A 77 2.50 3.67 -5.76
N ALA A 78 1.61 2.68 -5.80
CA ALA A 78 1.11 2.01 -4.59
C ALA A 78 2.24 1.31 -3.80
N ALA A 79 3.15 0.62 -4.49
CA ALA A 79 4.30 -0.01 -3.87
C ALA A 79 5.19 1.03 -3.14
N SER A 80 5.39 2.20 -3.75
CA SER A 80 6.17 3.28 -3.15
C SER A 80 5.51 3.82 -1.88
N MET A 81 4.17 3.96 -1.85
CA MET A 81 3.46 4.38 -0.64
C MET A 81 3.76 3.44 0.54
N LEU A 82 3.65 2.13 0.34
CA LEU A 82 3.91 1.16 1.42
C LEU A 82 5.40 1.06 1.75
N GLY A 83 6.28 1.12 0.75
CA GLY A 83 7.72 1.11 0.96
C GLY A 83 8.19 2.31 1.78
N PHE A 84 7.67 3.50 1.49
CA PHE A 84 7.95 4.69 2.29
C PHE A 84 7.34 4.60 3.69
N ALA A 85 6.17 4.00 3.86
CA ALA A 85 5.60 3.78 5.18
C ALA A 85 6.51 2.88 6.05
N ALA A 86 7.12 1.84 5.47
CA ALA A 86 8.10 1.01 6.16
C ALA A 86 9.36 1.80 6.55
N ILE A 87 9.88 2.64 5.63
CA ILE A 87 11.02 3.53 5.89
C ILE A 87 10.70 4.50 7.02
N MET A 88 9.53 5.14 7.00
CA MET A 88 9.13 6.10 8.03
C MET A 88 8.97 5.45 9.41
N ARG A 89 8.57 4.17 9.48
CA ARG A 89 8.57 3.42 10.75
C ARG A 89 9.98 3.16 11.27
N LEU A 90 10.93 2.84 10.39
CA LEU A 90 12.33 2.71 10.78
C LEU A 90 12.90 4.04 11.27
N VAL A 91 12.51 5.16 10.65
CA VAL A 91 12.87 6.51 11.11
C VAL A 91 12.26 6.79 12.49
N ALA A 92 10.98 6.49 12.70
CA ALA A 92 10.32 6.68 14.00
C ALA A 92 10.99 5.86 15.12
N TRP A 93 11.31 4.60 14.86
CA TRP A 93 12.02 3.73 15.81
C TRP A 93 13.45 4.23 16.06
N GLY A 94 14.21 4.55 15.00
CA GLY A 94 15.61 4.92 15.10
C GLY A 94 15.88 6.31 15.67
N PHE A 95 14.95 7.26 15.52
CA PHE A 95 15.19 8.68 15.85
C PHE A 95 14.17 9.30 16.81
N HIS A 96 13.01 8.69 17.03
CA HIS A 96 11.92 9.30 17.82
C HIS A 96 11.43 8.45 18.99
N GLY A 97 12.13 7.35 19.33
CA GLY A 97 11.82 6.52 20.48
C GLY A 97 10.54 5.69 20.35
N ALA A 98 10.07 5.46 19.12
CA ALA A 98 8.94 4.57 18.87
C ALA A 98 9.33 3.09 19.00
N ASP A 99 8.38 2.22 19.28
CA ASP A 99 8.59 0.77 19.25
C ASP A 99 8.87 0.28 17.81
N LEU A 100 9.67 -0.78 17.69
CA LEU A 100 9.89 -1.41 16.38
C LEU A 100 8.63 -2.15 15.94
N ALA A 101 7.91 -1.54 15.00
CA ALA A 101 6.68 -2.05 14.42
C ALA A 101 6.90 -3.21 13.43
N THR A 102 7.61 -4.27 13.85
CA THR A 102 8.11 -5.38 13.02
C THR A 102 7.01 -6.03 12.17
N VAL A 103 5.83 -6.26 12.74
CA VAL A 103 4.69 -6.87 12.02
C VAL A 103 4.25 -5.97 10.86
N PHE A 104 4.06 -4.68 11.11
CA PHE A 104 3.63 -3.73 10.08
C PHE A 104 4.70 -3.52 9.01
N ILE A 105 5.96 -3.35 9.40
CA ILE A 105 7.09 -3.23 8.47
C ILE A 105 7.15 -4.47 7.57
N THR A 106 6.96 -5.66 8.13
CA THR A 106 6.98 -6.91 7.35
C THR A 106 5.85 -6.93 6.32
N VAL A 107 4.62 -6.60 6.71
CA VAL A 107 3.47 -6.54 5.79
C VAL A 107 3.73 -5.53 4.66
N GLU A 108 4.26 -4.36 4.99
CA GLU A 108 4.55 -3.31 4.02
C GLU A 108 5.63 -3.71 3.03
N VAL A 109 6.72 -4.31 3.50
CA VAL A 109 7.78 -4.83 2.63
C VAL A 109 7.25 -5.94 1.73
N VAL A 110 6.47 -6.88 2.27
CA VAL A 110 5.88 -7.98 1.48
C VAL A 110 4.97 -7.44 0.38
N ILE A 111 4.06 -6.52 0.70
CA ILE A 111 3.15 -5.94 -0.30
C ILE A 111 3.92 -5.07 -1.30
N THR A 112 4.94 -4.32 -0.85
CA THR A 112 5.79 -3.52 -1.74
C THR A 112 6.47 -4.41 -2.78
N VAL A 113 7.12 -5.48 -2.34
CA VAL A 113 7.77 -6.45 -3.23
C VAL A 113 6.74 -7.12 -4.14
N TRP A 114 5.59 -7.52 -3.60
CA TRP A 114 4.49 -8.10 -4.39
C TRP A 114 4.09 -7.18 -5.54
N LEU A 115 3.81 -5.91 -5.25
CA LEU A 115 3.33 -4.95 -6.24
C LEU A 115 4.43 -4.61 -7.25
N VAL A 116 5.70 -4.50 -6.84
CA VAL A 116 6.84 -4.32 -7.75
C VAL A 116 6.99 -5.51 -8.70
N VAL A 117 6.88 -6.74 -8.19
CA VAL A 117 6.93 -7.95 -9.01
C VAL A 117 5.75 -7.98 -9.99
N CYS A 118 4.54 -7.68 -9.54
CA CYS A 118 3.37 -7.58 -10.42
C CYS A 118 3.54 -6.49 -11.49
N ALA A 119 4.08 -5.33 -11.11
CA ALA A 119 4.39 -4.25 -12.04
C ALA A 119 5.40 -4.72 -13.10
N TYR A 120 6.49 -5.36 -12.69
CA TYR A 120 7.49 -5.91 -13.61
C TYR A 120 6.89 -6.94 -14.58
N LEU A 121 6.05 -7.85 -14.08
CA LEU A 121 5.44 -8.90 -14.90
C LEU A 121 4.34 -8.38 -15.83
N LEU A 122 3.66 -7.29 -15.47
CA LEU A 122 2.65 -6.62 -16.30
C LEU A 122 3.24 -5.56 -17.22
N ALA A 123 4.52 -5.20 -17.03
CA ALA A 123 5.18 -4.20 -17.86
C ALA A 123 5.17 -4.65 -19.32
N PRO A 124 4.94 -3.72 -20.28
CA PRO A 124 5.11 -4.02 -21.68
C PRO A 124 6.52 -4.53 -21.88
N LYS A 125 6.68 -5.73 -22.43
CA LYS A 125 7.99 -6.14 -22.95
C LYS A 125 8.24 -5.20 -24.12
N SER A 126 9.18 -4.26 -23.97
CA SER A 126 9.73 -3.59 -25.14
C SER A 126 10.12 -4.70 -26.11
N LEU A 127 9.57 -4.69 -27.33
CA LEU A 127 10.04 -5.58 -28.38
C LEU A 127 11.57 -5.49 -28.35
N GLY A 128 12.22 -6.64 -28.21
CA GLY A 128 13.66 -6.70 -28.28
C GLY A 128 14.12 -5.92 -29.49
N SER A 129 15.24 -5.20 -29.33
CA SER A 129 16.14 -4.82 -30.42
C SER A 129 15.41 -4.64 -31.75
N ALA A 130 14.97 -3.40 -32.02
CA ALA A 130 14.85 -2.99 -33.41
C ALA A 130 16.11 -3.49 -34.12
N THR A 131 15.86 -4.39 -35.06
CA THR A 131 16.79 -5.01 -35.97
C THR A 131 17.84 -4.03 -36.45
N GLU A 132 19.12 -4.41 -36.34
CA GLU A 132 20.10 -4.48 -37.44
C GLU A 132 21.46 -4.98 -36.91
#